data_AF-A7S9P0-F1
#
_entry.id   AF-A7S9P0-F1
#
_cell.length_a   1.000
_cell.length_b   1.000
_cell.length_c   1.000
_cell.angle_alpha   90.00
_cell.angle_beta   90.00
_cell.angle_gamma   90.00
#
_symmetry.space_group_name_H-M   'P 1'
#
loop_
_entity.id
_entity.type
_entity.pdbx_description
1 polymer ?
#
loop_
_entity_poly.entity_id
_entity_poly.type
_entity_poly.pdbx_seq_one_letter_code
_entity_poly.pdbx_strand_id
1 'polypeptide(L)'
;MALVPRVGIVLFFILFLQEIWAERIHNTLNMPQLLLPYAASGSDPVNFTLKAVDGCYSWSSNRPDVVTVEPLYLDFDDENAKPYGKQCSRSAIVTVQRRQSEKQMAEVIAEEEVTGLLLECDVFVAKIERIDITSTSRELFLGEAPTVLEVQAFDAEDNMFSTLGALAFTWDLITVDGPSSVSANSIIRIMSFEDSTYETTPEIYGLEARSLRGSEVIIEPINTGTAKVRAKLRESIFEDVKPSTVKLVVLDKVLLRPAYDMYIMINTCVKYTVVRLRQGQATVLQMPSPQFQFKLMDNEAGYLDVQKSSVTGIKEGVTKIVLVDKSILLQKKHYL
;
A
#
# COMPACT_ATOMS: atom_id res chain seq x y z
N MET A 1 43.33 -43.53 53.26
CA MET A 1 43.58 -44.20 51.96
C MET A 1 42.22 -44.61 51.41
N ALA A 2 41.94 -44.25 50.15
CA ALA A 2 40.72 -44.49 49.37
C ALA A 2 39.44 -43.70 49.76
N LEU A 3 39.17 -42.66 48.97
CA LEU A 3 37.88 -41.98 48.76
C LEU A 3 37.22 -42.56 47.50
N VAL A 4 35.90 -42.30 47.36
CA VAL A 4 34.96 -42.55 46.22
C VAL A 4 34.05 -43.78 46.42
N PRO A 5 32.73 -43.76 46.09
CA PRO A 5 31.95 -42.73 45.37
C PRO A 5 30.65 -42.22 46.08
N ARG A 6 30.29 -40.96 45.80
CA ARG A 6 28.90 -40.49 45.74
C ARG A 6 28.63 -39.98 44.32
N VAL A 7 28.22 -40.86 43.41
CA VAL A 7 27.82 -40.52 42.02
C VAL A 7 26.44 -41.13 41.69
N GLY A 8 25.64 -41.48 42.70
CA GLY A 8 24.41 -42.25 42.49
C GLY A 8 23.09 -41.45 42.50
N ILE A 9 23.09 -40.17 42.87
CA ILE A 9 21.83 -39.46 43.21
C ILE A 9 21.54 -38.24 42.31
N VAL A 10 22.49 -37.79 41.49
CA VAL A 10 22.26 -36.66 40.56
C VAL A 10 21.64 -37.11 39.23
N LEU A 11 21.70 -38.41 38.89
CA LEU A 11 21.17 -38.93 37.62
C LEU A 11 19.66 -39.23 37.61
N PHE A 12 18.98 -39.25 38.76
CA PHE A 12 17.55 -39.56 38.81
C PHE A 12 16.63 -38.32 38.78
N PHE A 13 17.18 -37.11 38.94
CA PHE A 13 16.42 -35.86 38.86
C PHE A 13 16.56 -35.10 37.53
N ILE A 14 17.37 -35.60 36.59
CA ILE A 14 17.53 -35.02 35.24
C ILE A 14 16.71 -35.78 34.18
N LEU A 15 16.11 -36.94 34.53
CA LEU A 15 15.29 -37.75 33.62
C LEU A 15 13.78 -37.52 33.74
N PHE A 16 13.33 -36.49 34.47
CA PHE A 16 11.90 -36.16 34.61
C PHE A 16 11.58 -34.68 34.33
N LEU A 17 12.42 -34.01 33.53
CA LEU A 17 12.22 -32.62 33.08
C LEU A 17 12.57 -32.42 31.59
N GLN A 18 12.55 -33.48 30.79
CA GLN A 18 12.22 -33.34 29.37
C GLN A 18 10.71 -33.53 29.24
N GLU A 19 9.95 -32.59 29.79
CA GLU A 19 8.70 -32.24 29.15
C GLU A 19 9.08 -31.82 27.73
N ILE A 20 8.75 -32.69 26.79
CA ILE A 20 8.72 -32.38 25.38
C ILE A 20 7.75 -31.20 25.29
N TRP A 21 8.30 -29.98 25.22
CA TRP A 21 7.60 -28.86 24.64
C TRP A 21 7.42 -29.24 23.17
N ALA A 22 6.47 -30.14 22.89
CA ALA A 22 5.84 -30.18 21.61
C ALA A 22 5.14 -28.83 21.56
N GLU A 23 5.74 -27.88 20.86
CA GLU A 23 4.94 -26.80 20.30
C GLU A 23 3.77 -27.50 19.63
N ARG A 24 2.57 -27.32 20.19
CA ARG A 24 1.36 -27.74 19.52
C ARG A 24 1.29 -26.84 18.30
N ILE A 25 1.87 -27.31 17.20
CA ILE A 25 1.67 -26.72 15.90
C ILE A 25 0.17 -26.85 15.66
N HIS A 26 -0.53 -25.74 15.80
CA HIS A 26 -1.94 -25.69 15.52
C HIS A 26 -2.08 -25.59 14.00
N ASN A 27 -2.63 -26.64 13.40
CA ASN A 27 -3.06 -26.61 12.01
C ASN A 27 -4.11 -25.49 11.87
N THR A 28 -3.78 -24.44 11.14
CA THR A 28 -4.66 -23.27 10.95
C THR A 28 -4.62 -22.82 9.50
N LEU A 29 -5.73 -22.24 9.02
CA LEU A 29 -5.77 -21.55 7.74
C LEU A 29 -5.29 -20.10 7.90
N ASN A 30 -4.73 -19.54 6.82
CA ASN A 30 -4.32 -18.13 6.77
C ASN A 30 -5.49 -17.15 6.97
N MET A 31 -6.71 -17.55 6.59
CA MET A 31 -7.92 -16.76 6.75
C MET A 31 -9.09 -17.66 7.15
N PRO A 32 -9.74 -17.43 8.30
CA PRO A 32 -10.93 -18.19 8.71
C PRO A 32 -12.19 -17.74 7.97
N GLN A 33 -12.22 -16.50 7.47
CA GLN A 33 -13.36 -15.94 6.73
C GLN A 33 -12.88 -15.09 5.56
N LEU A 34 -13.55 -15.23 4.42
CA LEU A 34 -13.29 -14.48 3.19
C LEU A 34 -14.54 -13.72 2.77
N LEU A 35 -14.34 -12.50 2.31
CA LEU A 35 -15.35 -11.71 1.62
C LEU A 35 -14.84 -11.43 0.20
N LEU A 36 -15.46 -12.05 -0.79
CA LEU A 36 -15.05 -11.98 -2.20
C LEU A 36 -16.14 -11.30 -3.04
N PRO A 37 -15.77 -10.44 -4.01
CA PRO A 37 -16.74 -9.85 -4.89
C PRO A 37 -17.23 -10.88 -5.92
N TYR A 38 -18.52 -10.80 -6.28
CA TYR A 38 -19.02 -11.55 -7.43
C TYR A 38 -18.44 -10.96 -8.72
N ALA A 39 -18.24 -11.81 -9.74
CA ALA A 39 -17.69 -11.38 -11.02
C ALA A 39 -18.79 -11.28 -12.09
N ALA A 40 -18.67 -10.36 -13.06
CA ALA A 40 -19.58 -10.30 -14.20
C ALA A 40 -19.49 -11.54 -15.08
N SER A 41 -20.56 -11.87 -15.81
CA SER A 41 -20.47 -12.89 -16.85
C SER A 41 -19.47 -12.47 -17.95
N GLY A 42 -18.45 -13.29 -18.20
CA GLY A 42 -17.42 -13.04 -19.21
C GLY A 42 -16.18 -12.29 -18.71
N SER A 43 -16.12 -11.92 -17.42
CA SER A 43 -14.87 -11.51 -16.79
C SER A 43 -14.19 -12.67 -16.07
N ASP A 44 -12.87 -12.51 -15.86
CA ASP A 44 -12.08 -13.49 -15.13
C ASP A 44 -12.64 -13.64 -13.71
N PRO A 45 -12.77 -14.87 -13.22
CA PRO A 45 -13.23 -15.08 -11.86
C PRO A 45 -12.24 -14.51 -10.86
N VAL A 46 -12.75 -14.12 -9.71
CA VAL A 46 -11.93 -13.64 -8.60
C VAL A 46 -11.42 -14.85 -7.83
N ASN A 47 -10.10 -14.90 -7.66
CA ASN A 47 -9.40 -15.99 -7.02
C ASN A 47 -8.79 -15.53 -5.69
N PHE A 48 -8.74 -16.43 -4.72
CA PHE A 48 -8.02 -16.25 -3.46
C PHE A 48 -7.26 -17.53 -3.11
N THR A 49 -6.01 -17.41 -2.67
CA THR A 49 -5.21 -18.57 -2.27
C THR A 49 -5.31 -18.80 -0.77
N LEU A 50 -6.07 -19.82 -0.38
CA LEU A 50 -6.06 -20.34 0.98
C LEU A 50 -4.77 -21.13 1.22
N LYS A 51 -4.19 -20.98 2.42
CA LYS A 51 -2.97 -21.66 2.83
C LYS A 51 -3.14 -22.23 4.22
N ALA A 52 -2.78 -23.49 4.38
CA ALA A 52 -2.77 -24.16 5.67
C ALA A 52 -1.35 -24.22 6.27
N VAL A 53 -1.28 -24.08 7.59
CA VAL A 53 -0.05 -24.26 8.37
C VAL A 53 0.14 -25.75 8.63
N ASP A 54 1.19 -26.31 8.02
CA ASP A 54 1.64 -27.71 8.11
C ASP A 54 0.60 -28.78 7.78
N GLY A 55 1.04 -30.01 7.55
CA GLY A 55 0.16 -31.10 7.09
C GLY A 55 -0.06 -31.12 5.57
N CYS A 56 -0.88 -32.07 5.14
CA CYS A 56 -1.36 -32.21 3.76
C CYS A 56 -2.88 -32.32 3.79
N TYR A 57 -3.55 -31.55 2.94
CA TYR A 57 -5.00 -31.42 2.99
C TYR A 57 -5.65 -31.83 1.68
N SER A 58 -6.80 -32.47 1.82
CA SER A 58 -7.80 -32.55 0.77
C SER A 58 -8.77 -31.37 0.91
N TRP A 59 -9.11 -30.73 -0.21
CA TRP A 59 -9.90 -29.51 -0.22
C TRP A 59 -11.26 -29.77 -0.84
N SER A 60 -12.32 -29.27 -0.22
CA SER A 60 -13.68 -29.37 -0.72
C SER A 60 -14.50 -28.11 -0.44
N SER A 61 -15.53 -27.87 -1.25
CA SER A 61 -16.50 -26.79 -1.06
C SER A 61 -17.88 -27.43 -0.87
N ASN A 62 -18.62 -26.99 0.15
CA ASN A 62 -19.99 -27.46 0.37
C ASN A 62 -20.99 -26.88 -0.65
N ARG A 63 -20.59 -25.80 -1.35
CA ARG A 63 -21.39 -25.11 -2.36
C ARG A 63 -20.53 -24.73 -3.59
N PRO A 64 -20.23 -25.72 -4.46
CA PRO A 64 -19.48 -25.48 -5.70
C PRO A 64 -20.17 -24.51 -6.67
N ASP A 65 -21.48 -24.28 -6.52
CA ASP A 65 -22.25 -23.29 -7.29
C ASP A 65 -21.89 -21.83 -6.92
N VAL A 66 -21.38 -21.60 -5.71
CA VAL A 66 -20.95 -20.28 -5.24
C VAL A 66 -19.45 -20.11 -5.41
N VAL A 67 -18.68 -21.11 -4.96
CA VAL A 67 -17.22 -21.09 -4.94
C VAL A 67 -16.68 -22.50 -5.18
N THR A 68 -15.75 -22.64 -6.12
CA THR A 68 -14.97 -23.87 -6.32
C THR A 68 -13.62 -23.76 -5.64
N VAL A 69 -13.05 -24.90 -5.26
CA VAL A 69 -11.71 -24.96 -4.67
C VAL A 69 -10.85 -25.95 -5.46
N GLU A 70 -9.66 -25.53 -5.86
CA GLU A 70 -8.70 -26.35 -6.59
C GLU A 70 -7.39 -26.45 -5.80
N PRO A 71 -6.93 -27.67 -5.44
CA PRO A 71 -5.70 -27.84 -4.68
C PRO A 71 -4.46 -27.47 -5.50
N LEU A 72 -3.54 -26.75 -4.89
CA LEU A 72 -2.18 -26.57 -5.36
C LEU A 72 -1.29 -27.62 -4.70
N TYR A 73 -0.82 -28.57 -5.50
CA TYR A 73 0.05 -29.64 -5.04
C TYR A 73 1.51 -29.17 -5.02
N LEU A 74 2.23 -29.56 -3.98
CA LEU A 74 3.68 -29.38 -3.88
C LEU A 74 4.37 -30.29 -4.89
N ASP A 75 5.45 -29.79 -5.49
CA ASP A 75 6.30 -30.57 -6.38
C ASP A 75 6.98 -31.72 -5.60
N PHE A 76 7.22 -32.85 -6.27
CA PHE A 76 7.81 -34.04 -5.63
C PHE A 76 9.22 -33.81 -5.05
N ASP A 77 9.93 -32.79 -5.55
CA ASP A 77 11.27 -32.42 -5.06
C ASP A 77 11.25 -31.47 -3.86
N ASP A 78 10.07 -30.98 -3.44
CA ASP A 78 9.92 -30.13 -2.25
C ASP A 78 10.24 -30.94 -0.99
N GLU A 79 11.16 -30.44 -0.15
CA GLU A 79 11.53 -31.07 1.12
C GLU A 79 10.32 -31.24 2.05
N ASN A 80 9.32 -30.37 1.92
CA ASN A 80 8.06 -30.44 2.67
C ASN A 80 7.09 -31.53 2.16
N ALA A 81 7.28 -32.02 0.93
CA ALA A 81 6.47 -33.11 0.34
C ALA A 81 7.03 -34.51 0.67
N LYS A 82 8.34 -34.62 0.92
CA LYS A 82 9.04 -35.88 1.23
C LYS A 82 8.46 -36.72 2.38
N PRO A 83 7.88 -36.16 3.46
CA PRO A 83 7.29 -36.97 4.53
C PRO A 83 6.04 -37.75 4.12
N TYR A 84 5.33 -37.29 3.08
CA TYR A 84 3.98 -37.77 2.76
C TYR A 84 3.93 -38.74 1.56
N GLY A 85 5.02 -38.86 0.78
CA GLY A 85 5.15 -39.84 -0.30
C GLY A 85 4.10 -39.74 -1.43
N LYS A 86 3.27 -38.68 -1.43
CA LYS A 86 2.14 -38.40 -2.32
C LYS A 86 2.14 -36.92 -2.73
N GLN A 87 1.32 -36.59 -3.73
CA GLN A 87 0.93 -35.22 -4.06
C GLN A 87 0.25 -34.58 -2.83
N CYS A 88 1.01 -33.79 -2.08
CA CYS A 88 0.53 -33.07 -0.90
C CYS A 88 0.05 -31.68 -1.29
N SER A 89 -1.11 -31.25 -0.81
CA SER A 89 -1.58 -29.88 -1.01
C SER A 89 -1.65 -29.12 0.32
N ARG A 90 -0.92 -28.00 0.39
CA ARG A 90 -0.93 -27.05 1.53
C ARG A 90 -1.63 -25.74 1.19
N SER A 91 -2.03 -25.58 -0.06
CA SER A 91 -2.67 -24.36 -0.53
C SER A 91 -3.70 -24.73 -1.59
N ALA A 92 -4.77 -23.97 -1.67
CA ALA A 92 -5.78 -24.16 -2.69
C ALA A 92 -6.28 -22.82 -3.21
N ILE A 93 -6.63 -22.79 -4.49
CA ILE A 93 -7.23 -21.63 -5.14
C ILE A 93 -8.75 -21.73 -4.95
N VAL A 94 -9.30 -20.72 -4.29
CA VAL A 94 -10.72 -20.49 -4.09
C VAL A 94 -11.19 -19.57 -5.21
N THR A 95 -12.07 -20.07 -6.08
CA THR A 95 -12.52 -19.38 -7.30
C THR A 95 -14.01 -19.06 -7.21
N VAL A 96 -14.38 -17.79 -7.33
CA VAL A 96 -15.78 -17.36 -7.30
C VAL A 96 -16.51 -17.80 -8.58
N GLN A 97 -17.59 -18.56 -8.42
CA GLN A 97 -18.46 -19.01 -9.52
C GLN A 97 -19.72 -18.15 -9.65
N ARG A 98 -20.19 -17.59 -8.55
CA ARG A 98 -21.42 -16.80 -8.49
C ARG A 98 -21.31 -15.54 -9.36
N ARG A 99 -22.36 -15.28 -10.16
CA ARG A 99 -22.47 -14.11 -11.07
C ARG A 99 -23.66 -13.19 -10.76
N GLN A 100 -24.29 -13.38 -9.59
CA GLN A 100 -25.45 -12.60 -9.15
C GLN A 100 -25.11 -11.78 -7.91
N SER A 101 -25.79 -10.64 -7.73
CA SER A 101 -25.52 -9.67 -6.67
C SER A 101 -26.03 -10.08 -5.28
N GLU A 102 -26.90 -11.09 -5.19
CA GLU A 102 -27.39 -11.60 -3.92
C GLU A 102 -26.23 -12.21 -3.11
N LYS A 103 -26.07 -11.75 -1.86
CA LYS A 103 -25.05 -12.25 -0.93
C LYS A 103 -25.27 -13.74 -0.70
N GLN A 104 -24.21 -14.53 -0.86
CA GLN A 104 -24.21 -15.98 -0.64
C GLN A 104 -23.05 -16.37 0.26
N MET A 105 -23.22 -17.48 0.96
CA MET A 105 -22.20 -18.10 1.79
C MET A 105 -21.93 -19.51 1.29
N ALA A 106 -20.65 -19.88 1.27
CA ALA A 106 -20.14 -21.22 1.08
C ALA A 106 -19.08 -21.48 2.14
N GLU A 107 -18.76 -22.75 2.36
CA GLU A 107 -17.71 -23.17 3.27
C GLU A 107 -16.69 -24.00 2.50
N VAL A 108 -15.42 -23.62 2.63
CA VAL A 108 -14.29 -24.39 2.12
C VAL A 108 -13.69 -25.18 3.28
N ILE A 109 -13.60 -26.48 3.10
CA ILE A 109 -13.14 -27.43 4.11
C ILE A 109 -11.81 -28.02 3.65
N ALA A 110 -10.80 -27.96 4.51
CA ALA A 110 -9.52 -28.61 4.35
C ALA A 110 -9.40 -29.74 5.37
N GLU A 111 -9.44 -30.99 4.88
CA GLU A 111 -9.30 -32.19 5.71
C GLU A 111 -7.86 -32.70 5.66
N GLU A 112 -7.19 -32.74 6.81
CA GLU A 112 -5.82 -33.25 6.92
C GLU A 112 -5.79 -34.77 6.75
N GLU A 113 -4.96 -35.28 5.82
CA GLU A 113 -5.05 -36.65 5.31
C GLU A 113 -4.76 -37.75 6.34
N VAL A 114 -4.01 -37.48 7.41
CA VAL A 114 -3.55 -38.48 8.37
C VAL A 114 -4.45 -38.54 9.61
N THR A 115 -4.81 -37.38 10.14
CA THR A 115 -5.52 -37.16 11.40
C THR A 115 -7.02 -36.99 11.19
N GLY A 116 -7.46 -36.64 9.97
CA GLY A 116 -8.85 -36.29 9.66
C GLY A 116 -9.28 -34.96 10.30
N LEU A 117 -8.32 -34.13 10.72
CA LEU A 117 -8.62 -32.80 11.26
C LEU A 117 -9.23 -31.93 10.15
N LEU A 118 -10.38 -31.33 10.43
CA LEU A 118 -11.04 -30.39 9.55
C LEU A 118 -10.66 -28.96 9.91
N LEU A 119 -10.24 -28.19 8.91
CA LEU A 119 -10.13 -26.74 8.97
C LEU A 119 -11.17 -26.13 8.04
N GLU A 120 -11.87 -25.11 8.52
CA GLU A 120 -13.00 -24.49 7.83
C GLU A 120 -12.68 -23.03 7.50
N CYS A 121 -13.14 -22.59 6.33
CA CYS A 121 -13.11 -21.21 5.89
C CYS A 121 -14.49 -20.80 5.36
N ASP A 122 -15.13 -19.84 6.02
CA ASP A 122 -16.38 -19.25 5.55
C ASP A 122 -16.10 -18.30 4.39
N VAL A 123 -16.71 -18.53 3.23
CA VAL A 123 -16.57 -17.68 2.06
C VAL A 123 -17.89 -16.99 1.75
N PHE A 124 -17.92 -15.68 1.95
CA PHE A 124 -19.01 -14.82 1.58
C PHE A 124 -18.76 -14.21 0.21
N VAL A 125 -19.70 -14.38 -0.71
CA VAL A 125 -19.67 -13.71 -2.02
C VAL A 125 -20.73 -12.62 -2.02
N ALA A 126 -20.32 -11.38 -2.21
CA ALA A 126 -21.19 -10.22 -2.06
C ALA A 126 -20.94 -9.14 -3.12
N LYS A 127 -21.87 -8.19 -3.22
CA LYS A 127 -21.77 -7.01 -4.08
C LYS A 127 -20.87 -5.95 -3.43
N ILE A 128 -20.02 -5.34 -4.25
CA ILE A 128 -19.30 -4.11 -3.89
C ILE A 128 -20.30 -2.95 -3.87
N GLU A 129 -20.39 -2.25 -2.75
CA GLU A 129 -21.23 -1.05 -2.61
C GLU A 129 -20.41 0.24 -2.66
N ARG A 130 -19.17 0.20 -2.17
CA ARG A 130 -18.26 1.36 -2.14
C ARG A 130 -16.84 0.94 -2.45
N ILE A 131 -16.10 1.83 -3.11
CA ILE A 131 -14.65 1.73 -3.29
C ILE A 131 -13.98 2.99 -2.77
N ASP A 132 -12.76 2.85 -2.25
CA ASP A 132 -11.91 3.96 -1.85
C ASP A 132 -10.47 3.75 -2.27
N ILE A 133 -9.82 4.83 -2.73
CA ILE A 133 -8.39 4.81 -3.07
C ILE A 133 -7.58 5.09 -1.81
N THR A 134 -6.76 4.13 -1.39
CA THR A 134 -5.80 4.22 -0.30
C THR A 134 -4.39 4.42 -0.83
N SER A 135 -3.54 5.07 -0.03
CA SER A 135 -2.12 5.27 -0.32
C SER A 135 -1.35 5.61 0.95
N THR A 136 -0.04 5.42 0.93
CA THR A 136 0.85 5.80 2.03
C THR A 136 1.04 7.32 2.14
N SER A 137 0.96 8.04 1.01
CA SER A 137 1.05 9.51 0.97
C SER A 137 0.11 10.12 -0.07
N ARG A 138 -0.32 11.36 0.17
CA ARG A 138 -1.00 12.24 -0.80
C ARG A 138 -0.10 13.37 -1.33
N GLU A 139 1.07 13.51 -0.72
CA GLU A 139 2.12 14.45 -1.12
C GLU A 139 3.26 13.65 -1.76
N LEU A 140 3.55 13.97 -3.01
CA LEU A 140 4.61 13.34 -3.79
C LEU A 140 5.74 14.34 -3.99
N PHE A 141 6.98 13.86 -4.10
CA PHE A 141 8.14 14.70 -4.34
C PHE A 141 8.79 14.38 -5.68
N LEU A 142 9.18 15.42 -6.42
CA LEU A 142 9.91 15.26 -7.68
C LEU A 142 11.26 14.59 -7.46
N GLY A 143 11.53 13.56 -8.26
CA GLY A 143 12.79 12.81 -8.20
C GLY A 143 12.90 11.87 -7.00
N GLU A 144 11.79 11.62 -6.29
CA GLU A 144 11.65 10.50 -5.36
C GLU A 144 10.97 9.31 -6.05
N ALA A 145 10.92 8.18 -5.33
CA ALA A 145 10.31 6.96 -5.84
C ALA A 145 8.80 7.17 -6.11
N PRO A 146 8.25 6.51 -7.15
CA PRO A 146 6.81 6.48 -7.42
C PRO A 146 6.00 5.98 -6.21
N THR A 147 4.69 6.25 -6.21
CA THR A 147 3.78 5.80 -5.16
C THR A 147 2.70 4.89 -5.73
N VAL A 148 2.45 3.77 -5.06
CA VAL A 148 1.33 2.88 -5.38
C VAL A 148 0.05 3.45 -4.79
N LEU A 149 -0.98 3.56 -5.63
CA LEU A 149 -2.36 3.74 -5.19
C LEU A 149 -3.06 2.41 -5.27
N GLU A 150 -3.81 2.08 -4.23
CA GLU A 150 -4.58 0.84 -4.13
C GLU A 150 -6.06 1.20 -3.97
N VAL A 151 -6.94 0.35 -4.48
CA VAL A 151 -8.39 0.43 -4.24
C VAL A 151 -8.77 -0.60 -3.19
N GLN A 152 -9.44 -0.14 -2.14
CA GLN A 152 -10.19 -0.99 -1.22
C GLN A 152 -11.66 -0.94 -1.60
N ALA A 153 -12.36 -2.06 -1.44
CA ALA A 153 -13.80 -2.14 -1.64
C ALA A 153 -14.51 -2.58 -0.38
N PHE A 154 -15.77 -2.17 -0.26
CA PHE A 154 -16.62 -2.43 0.91
C PHE A 154 -18.01 -2.91 0.49
N ASP A 155 -18.59 -3.81 1.28
CA ASP A 155 -19.98 -4.27 1.14
C ASP A 155 -20.97 -3.28 1.80
N ALA A 156 -22.26 -3.64 1.80
CA ALA A 156 -23.34 -2.83 2.38
C ALA A 156 -23.21 -2.62 3.90
N GLU A 157 -22.45 -3.48 4.59
CA GLU A 157 -22.20 -3.42 6.02
C GLU A 157 -20.83 -2.79 6.35
N ASP A 158 -20.17 -2.15 5.36
CA ASP A 158 -18.83 -1.57 5.46
C ASP A 158 -17.72 -2.61 5.76
N ASN A 159 -17.95 -3.89 5.49
CA ASN A 159 -16.89 -4.90 5.56
C ASN A 159 -15.98 -4.79 4.34
N MET A 160 -14.66 -4.86 4.57
CA MET A 160 -13.68 -4.81 3.50
C MET A 160 -13.55 -6.15 2.78
N PHE A 161 -13.57 -6.12 1.45
CA PHE A 161 -13.31 -7.31 0.64
C PHE A 161 -11.88 -7.82 0.84
N SER A 162 -11.71 -9.14 0.94
CA SER A 162 -10.42 -9.79 1.18
C SER A 162 -9.46 -9.66 -0.01
N THR A 163 -10.01 -9.60 -1.23
CA THR A 163 -9.27 -9.34 -2.46
C THR A 163 -10.22 -8.81 -3.53
N LEU A 164 -9.68 -8.00 -4.44
CA LEU A 164 -10.37 -7.58 -5.68
C LEU A 164 -9.90 -8.38 -6.90
N GLY A 165 -8.88 -9.23 -6.74
CA GLY A 165 -8.36 -10.13 -7.76
C GLY A 165 -8.19 -9.48 -9.13
N ALA A 166 -8.69 -10.15 -10.17
CA ALA A 166 -8.59 -9.71 -11.56
C ALA A 166 -9.70 -8.72 -11.98
N LEU A 167 -10.35 -8.01 -11.05
CA LEU A 167 -11.30 -6.97 -11.41
C LEU A 167 -10.61 -5.80 -12.12
N ALA A 168 -11.13 -5.44 -13.29
CA ALA A 168 -10.58 -4.35 -14.07
C ALA A 168 -11.11 -2.98 -13.60
N PHE A 169 -10.20 -2.02 -13.48
CA PHE A 169 -10.48 -0.64 -13.14
C PHE A 169 -10.11 0.30 -14.29
N THR A 170 -10.86 1.40 -14.38
CA THR A 170 -10.50 2.57 -15.18
C THR A 170 -9.89 3.61 -14.25
N TRP A 171 -8.68 4.04 -14.58
CA TRP A 171 -7.93 5.05 -13.83
C TRP A 171 -7.81 6.32 -14.66
N ASP A 172 -8.44 7.40 -14.19
CA ASP A 172 -8.44 8.69 -14.87
C ASP A 172 -7.61 9.72 -14.12
N LEU A 173 -6.82 10.48 -14.88
CA LEU A 173 -6.11 11.66 -14.39
C LEU A 173 -6.95 12.91 -14.67
N ILE A 174 -7.42 13.56 -13.61
CA ILE A 174 -8.34 14.70 -13.66
C ILE A 174 -7.58 15.98 -13.27
N THR A 175 -7.60 16.95 -14.17
CA THR A 175 -7.06 18.30 -13.94
C THR A 175 -7.88 19.02 -12.87
N VAL A 176 -7.20 19.72 -11.96
CA VAL A 176 -7.89 20.57 -10.98
C VAL A 176 -8.22 21.92 -11.62
N ASP A 177 -9.50 22.27 -11.62
CA ASP A 177 -9.99 23.53 -12.20
C ASP A 177 -9.43 24.75 -11.46
N GLY A 178 -9.07 25.78 -12.23
CA GLY A 178 -8.56 27.05 -11.71
C GLY A 178 -8.04 27.97 -12.81
N PRO A 179 -7.78 29.26 -12.51
CA PRO A 179 -7.35 30.27 -13.49
C PRO A 179 -5.97 29.98 -14.12
N SER A 180 -5.23 29.01 -13.57
CA SER A 180 -3.96 28.49 -14.11
C SER A 180 -3.97 26.96 -14.05
N SER A 181 -5.05 26.33 -14.53
CA SER A 181 -5.18 24.87 -14.56
C SER A 181 -4.07 24.25 -15.41
N VAL A 182 -3.25 23.41 -14.79
CA VAL A 182 -2.20 22.63 -15.44
C VAL A 182 -2.72 21.21 -15.65
N SER A 183 -2.54 20.66 -16.86
CA SER A 183 -3.03 19.31 -17.20
C SER A 183 -2.50 18.26 -16.22
N ALA A 184 -3.37 17.41 -15.68
CA ALA A 184 -2.96 16.34 -14.77
C ALA A 184 -1.90 15.41 -15.39
N ASN A 185 -2.00 15.12 -16.69
CA ASN A 185 -1.03 14.30 -17.44
C ASN A 185 0.36 14.94 -17.55
N SER A 186 0.47 16.26 -17.33
CA SER A 186 1.77 16.94 -17.26
C SER A 186 2.37 16.95 -15.85
N ILE A 187 1.58 16.63 -14.83
CA ILE A 187 1.98 16.64 -13.40
C ILE A 187 2.35 15.23 -12.94
N ILE A 188 1.53 14.23 -13.29
CA ILE A 188 1.72 12.83 -12.92
C ILE A 188 1.47 11.91 -14.11
N ARG A 189 2.06 10.72 -14.05
CA ARG A 189 1.84 9.62 -15.01
C ARG A 189 1.54 8.32 -14.28
N ILE A 190 0.64 7.52 -14.86
CA ILE A 190 0.39 6.14 -14.44
C ILE A 190 1.39 5.24 -15.16
N MET A 191 2.12 4.41 -14.41
CA MET A 191 3.08 3.44 -14.95
C MET A 191 2.54 2.01 -14.85
N SER A 192 3.07 1.08 -15.65
CA SER A 192 2.88 -0.36 -15.46
C SER A 192 3.81 -0.89 -14.37
N PHE A 193 3.42 -2.01 -13.77
CA PHE A 193 4.28 -2.73 -12.84
C PHE A 193 5.46 -3.36 -13.57
N GLU A 194 5.27 -3.82 -14.81
CA GLU A 194 6.33 -4.36 -15.68
C GLU A 194 7.46 -3.35 -15.94
N ASP A 195 7.13 -2.06 -16.08
CA ASP A 195 8.12 -0.99 -16.31
C ASP A 195 8.73 -0.45 -15.01
N SER A 196 8.45 -1.09 -13.86
CA SER A 196 8.82 -0.58 -12.54
C SER A 196 9.62 -1.60 -11.73
N THR A 197 10.18 -1.14 -10.61
CA THR A 197 10.80 -2.03 -9.61
C THR A 197 9.81 -2.56 -8.56
N TYR A 198 8.52 -2.25 -8.71
CA TYR A 198 7.48 -2.66 -7.78
C TYR A 198 6.87 -3.97 -8.24
N GLU A 199 6.59 -4.85 -7.29
CA GLU A 199 5.89 -6.11 -7.54
C GLU A 199 4.42 -5.99 -7.13
N THR A 200 3.56 -6.76 -7.81
CA THR A 200 2.12 -6.85 -7.52
C THR A 200 1.67 -8.30 -7.74
N THR A 201 0.35 -8.54 -7.66
CA THR A 201 -0.20 -9.88 -7.77
C THR A 201 -0.22 -10.38 -9.22
N PRO A 202 -0.18 -11.72 -9.46
CA PRO A 202 -0.28 -12.29 -10.80
C PRO A 202 -1.53 -11.86 -11.58
N GLU A 203 -2.64 -11.61 -10.88
CA GLU A 203 -3.90 -11.15 -11.47
C GLU A 203 -3.75 -9.76 -12.10
N ILE A 204 -3.02 -8.85 -11.42
CA ILE A 204 -2.78 -7.51 -11.93
C ILE A 204 -1.81 -7.56 -13.11
N TYR A 205 -0.75 -8.36 -13.06
CA TYR A 205 0.10 -8.60 -14.23
C TYR A 205 -0.70 -9.15 -15.44
N GLY A 206 -1.63 -10.07 -15.21
CA GLY A 206 -2.52 -10.61 -16.24
C GLY A 206 -3.48 -9.57 -16.83
N LEU A 207 -3.88 -8.54 -16.06
CA LEU A 207 -4.62 -7.39 -16.56
C LEU A 207 -3.73 -6.47 -17.41
N GLU A 208 -2.51 -6.16 -16.96
CA GLU A 208 -1.59 -5.29 -17.69
C GLU A 208 -1.18 -5.86 -19.05
N ALA A 209 -0.96 -7.19 -19.12
CA ALA A 209 -0.68 -7.89 -20.38
C ALA A 209 -1.80 -7.72 -21.44
N ARG A 210 -3.03 -7.41 -21.00
CA ARG A 210 -4.20 -7.13 -21.85
C ARG A 210 -4.49 -5.63 -21.99
N SER A 211 -3.55 -4.77 -21.62
CA SER A 211 -3.72 -3.32 -21.57
C SER A 211 -4.89 -2.87 -20.67
N LEU A 212 -5.18 -3.66 -19.63
CA LEU A 212 -6.13 -3.34 -18.57
C LEU A 212 -5.36 -2.94 -17.31
N ARG A 213 -6.07 -2.37 -16.33
CA ARG A 213 -5.51 -2.00 -15.02
C ARG A 213 -6.34 -2.65 -13.93
N GLY A 214 -5.68 -3.07 -12.86
CA GLY A 214 -6.31 -3.67 -11.69
C GLY A 214 -6.65 -2.66 -10.60
N SER A 215 -6.83 -3.18 -9.39
CA SER A 215 -7.08 -2.40 -8.18
C SER A 215 -5.88 -1.56 -7.74
N GLU A 216 -4.69 -1.79 -8.29
CA GLU A 216 -3.48 -1.04 -7.98
C GLU A 216 -2.92 -0.35 -9.23
N VAL A 217 -2.35 0.85 -9.04
CA VAL A 217 -1.57 1.57 -10.06
C VAL A 217 -0.40 2.32 -9.44
N ILE A 218 0.68 2.44 -10.22
CA ILE A 218 1.86 3.22 -9.83
C ILE A 218 1.72 4.64 -10.38
N ILE A 219 1.85 5.63 -9.49
CA ILE A 219 1.86 7.05 -9.84
C ILE A 219 3.27 7.61 -9.75
N GLU A 220 3.76 8.10 -10.88
CA GLU A 220 5.05 8.79 -10.98
C GLU A 220 4.85 10.32 -11.05
N PRO A 221 5.53 11.09 -10.19
CA PRO A 221 5.51 12.55 -10.25
C PRO A 221 6.46 13.09 -11.34
N ILE A 222 5.92 13.88 -12.28
CA ILE A 222 6.67 14.49 -13.40
C ILE A 222 6.95 15.97 -13.15
N ASN A 223 5.94 16.75 -12.79
CA ASN A 223 6.08 18.19 -12.51
C ASN A 223 5.34 18.59 -11.24
N THR A 224 5.74 19.71 -10.64
CA THR A 224 5.05 20.25 -9.47
C THR A 224 3.65 20.71 -9.84
N GLY A 225 2.70 20.45 -8.96
CA GLY A 225 1.31 20.83 -9.19
C GLY A 225 0.36 19.97 -8.39
N THR A 226 -0.91 20.03 -8.78
CA THR A 226 -1.98 19.28 -8.12
C THR A 226 -2.80 18.57 -9.18
N ALA A 227 -3.01 17.27 -8.99
CA ALA A 227 -3.82 16.43 -9.86
C ALA A 227 -4.82 15.63 -9.02
N LYS A 228 -5.94 15.26 -9.63
CA LYS A 228 -6.86 14.29 -9.05
C LYS A 228 -6.72 12.97 -9.79
N VAL A 229 -6.76 11.87 -9.07
CA VAL A 229 -6.78 10.52 -9.63
C VAL A 229 -8.12 9.90 -9.29
N ARG A 230 -8.81 9.35 -10.28
CA ARG A 230 -10.12 8.71 -10.13
C ARG A 230 -10.03 7.24 -10.52
N ALA A 231 -10.53 6.37 -9.67
CA ALA A 231 -10.69 4.93 -9.93
C ALA A 231 -12.18 4.61 -10.09
N LYS A 232 -12.51 3.85 -11.13
CA LYS A 232 -13.87 3.36 -11.41
C LYS A 232 -13.82 1.88 -11.80
N LEU A 233 -14.70 1.06 -11.23
CA LEU A 233 -14.91 -0.32 -11.69
C LEU A 233 -15.34 -0.32 -13.16
N ARG A 234 -14.67 -1.13 -13.99
CA ARG A 234 -14.89 -1.11 -15.45
C ARG A 234 -16.16 -1.85 -15.88
N GLU A 235 -16.52 -2.90 -15.17
CA GLU A 235 -17.65 -3.78 -15.54
C GLU A 235 -19.00 -3.10 -15.31
N SER A 236 -19.96 -3.35 -16.20
CA SER A 236 -21.29 -2.72 -16.14
C SER A 236 -22.14 -3.16 -14.95
N ILE A 237 -21.84 -4.33 -14.36
CA ILE A 237 -22.51 -4.81 -13.15
C ILE A 237 -22.24 -3.94 -11.91
N PHE A 238 -21.25 -3.05 -11.99
CA PHE A 238 -20.85 -2.12 -10.93
C PHE A 238 -21.11 -0.66 -11.33
N GLU A 239 -22.01 -0.40 -12.30
CA GLU A 239 -22.30 0.96 -12.76
C GLU A 239 -22.85 1.87 -11.65
N ASP A 240 -23.55 1.28 -10.69
CA ASP A 240 -24.10 1.91 -9.49
C ASP A 240 -23.05 2.21 -8.41
N VAL A 241 -21.86 1.60 -8.49
CA VAL A 241 -20.75 1.89 -7.57
C VAL A 241 -20.10 3.21 -7.95
N LYS A 242 -20.12 4.17 -7.02
CA LYS A 242 -19.54 5.50 -7.25
C LYS A 242 -18.02 5.41 -7.41
N PRO A 243 -17.43 6.10 -8.41
CA PRO A 243 -15.98 6.21 -8.53
C PRO A 243 -15.35 6.88 -7.30
N SER A 244 -14.19 6.39 -6.87
CA SER A 244 -13.39 7.06 -5.83
C SER A 244 -12.43 8.05 -6.49
N THR A 245 -12.25 9.24 -5.89
CA THR A 245 -11.35 10.27 -6.41
C THR A 245 -10.51 10.86 -5.29
N VAL A 246 -9.20 10.92 -5.50
CA VAL A 246 -8.24 11.44 -4.53
C VAL A 246 -7.40 12.54 -5.13
N LYS A 247 -7.03 13.52 -4.31
CA LYS A 247 -6.19 14.65 -4.72
C LYS A 247 -4.74 14.36 -4.34
N LEU A 248 -3.84 14.45 -5.30
CA LEU A 248 -2.39 14.34 -5.11
C LEU A 248 -1.75 15.71 -5.32
N VAL A 249 -0.78 16.03 -4.47
CA VAL A 249 0.02 17.26 -4.56
C VAL A 249 1.47 16.87 -4.82
N VAL A 250 2.03 17.33 -5.93
CA VAL A 250 3.42 17.09 -6.30
C VAL A 250 4.25 18.33 -5.95
N LEU A 251 5.26 18.13 -5.11
CA LEU A 251 6.12 19.15 -4.55
C LEU A 251 7.57 18.96 -5.04
N ASP A 252 8.33 20.06 -5.08
CA ASP A 252 9.78 19.99 -5.26
C ASP A 252 10.42 19.94 -3.87
N LYS A 253 11.27 18.94 -3.61
CA LYS A 253 11.90 18.79 -2.30
C LYS A 253 13.02 19.83 -2.14
N VAL A 254 12.74 20.86 -1.35
CA VAL A 254 13.68 21.96 -1.09
C VAL A 254 13.95 22.10 0.40
N LEU A 255 15.18 22.44 0.73
CA LEU A 255 15.66 22.67 2.08
C LEU A 255 16.21 24.08 2.22
N LEU A 256 15.86 24.73 3.33
CA LEU A 256 16.47 25.98 3.72
C LEU A 256 17.80 25.72 4.44
N ARG A 257 18.85 26.45 4.07
CA ARG A 257 20.13 26.43 4.79
C ARG A 257 20.50 27.84 5.25
N PRO A 258 20.88 28.03 6.51
CA PRO A 258 20.83 27.05 7.60
C PRO A 258 19.38 26.70 7.99
N ALA A 259 19.18 25.46 8.46
CA ALA A 259 17.87 24.91 8.84
C ALA A 259 17.60 24.97 10.35
N TYR A 260 18.60 25.34 11.14
CA TYR A 260 18.55 25.41 12.60
C TYR A 260 18.30 26.85 13.06
N ASP A 261 17.89 26.99 14.32
CA ASP A 261 17.65 28.30 14.94
C ASP A 261 18.94 29.12 15.00
N MET A 262 18.83 30.37 14.56
CA MET A 262 19.97 31.28 14.49
C MET A 262 19.81 32.45 15.43
N TYR A 263 20.90 32.78 16.11
CA TYR A 263 21.03 33.94 16.97
C TYR A 263 21.99 34.91 16.31
N ILE A 264 21.50 36.10 16.00
CA ILE A 264 22.27 37.17 15.34
C ILE A 264 22.17 38.45 16.19
N MET A 265 23.21 39.28 16.13
CA MET A 265 23.21 40.58 16.82
C MET A 265 22.38 41.60 16.02
N ILE A 266 21.92 42.65 16.70
CA ILE A 266 21.28 43.78 16.03
C ILE A 266 22.25 44.38 15.01
N ASN A 267 21.74 44.73 13.82
CA ASN A 267 22.47 45.21 12.65
C ASN A 267 23.42 44.19 11.98
N THR A 268 23.44 42.92 12.39
CA THR A 268 24.12 41.86 11.64
C THR A 268 23.12 41.04 10.82
N CYS A 269 23.63 40.32 9.83
CA CYS A 269 22.80 39.55 8.92
C CYS A 269 23.24 38.09 8.80
N VAL A 270 22.26 37.23 8.56
CA VAL A 270 22.44 35.85 8.12
C VAL A 270 22.05 35.75 6.66
N LYS A 271 22.84 35.03 5.86
CA LYS A 271 22.48 34.66 4.50
C LYS A 271 21.85 33.26 4.47
N TYR A 272 20.70 33.15 3.83
CA TYR A 272 20.01 31.90 3.56
C TYR A 272 20.26 31.42 2.13
N THR A 273 20.34 30.11 1.98
CA THR A 273 20.45 29.42 0.70
C THR A 273 19.35 28.38 0.59
N VAL A 274 18.74 28.25 -0.58
CA VAL A 274 17.78 27.18 -0.87
C VAL A 274 18.51 26.06 -1.59
N VAL A 275 18.37 24.84 -1.09
CA VAL A 275 18.97 23.65 -1.69
C VAL A 275 17.85 22.73 -2.16
N ARG A 276 17.83 22.43 -3.45
CA ARG A 276 16.93 21.47 -4.07
C ARG A 276 17.54 20.07 -4.00
N LEU A 277 16.75 19.11 -3.56
CA LEU A 277 17.09 17.69 -3.53
C LEU A 277 16.32 16.96 -4.63
N ARG A 278 17.02 16.29 -5.56
CA ARG A 278 16.42 15.41 -6.57
C ARG A 278 17.30 14.19 -6.78
N GLN A 279 16.72 13.00 -6.77
CA GLN A 279 17.44 11.74 -7.05
C GLN A 279 18.75 11.61 -6.23
N GLY A 280 18.71 11.99 -4.95
CA GLY A 280 19.87 11.96 -4.05
C GLY A 280 20.92 13.07 -4.27
N GLN A 281 20.76 13.94 -5.28
CA GLN A 281 21.66 15.07 -5.54
C GLN A 281 21.13 16.38 -4.97
N ALA A 282 22.02 17.15 -4.36
CA ALA A 282 21.74 18.47 -3.80
C ALA A 282 22.27 19.58 -4.72
N THR A 283 21.37 20.44 -5.21
CA THR A 283 21.70 21.58 -6.08
C THR A 283 21.28 22.88 -5.40
N VAL A 284 22.12 23.91 -5.48
CA VAL A 284 21.80 25.23 -4.93
C VAL A 284 20.85 25.96 -5.89
N LEU A 285 19.69 26.38 -5.38
CA LEU A 285 18.74 27.17 -6.15
C LEU A 285 19.11 28.66 -6.03
N GLN A 286 19.25 29.32 -7.18
CA GLN A 286 19.46 30.77 -7.22
C GLN A 286 18.20 31.50 -6.77
N MET A 287 18.37 32.42 -5.83
CA MET A 287 17.31 33.24 -5.27
C MET A 287 17.54 34.71 -5.63
N PRO A 288 16.48 35.48 -5.92
CA PRO A 288 15.06 35.07 -5.94
C PRO A 288 14.73 34.14 -7.11
N SER A 289 13.85 33.17 -6.88
CA SER A 289 13.43 32.20 -7.91
C SER A 289 11.99 32.46 -8.39
N PRO A 290 11.64 32.01 -9.62
CA PRO A 290 10.25 32.10 -10.09
C PRO A 290 9.29 31.32 -9.19
N GLN A 291 9.68 30.12 -8.77
CA GLN A 291 8.82 29.18 -8.02
C GLN A 291 8.76 29.47 -6.52
N PHE A 292 9.88 29.86 -5.89
CA PHE A 292 9.96 30.03 -4.44
C PHE A 292 10.21 31.47 -4.03
N GLN A 293 9.62 31.87 -2.90
CA GLN A 293 9.83 33.18 -2.28
C GLN A 293 10.10 33.04 -0.79
N PHE A 294 11.00 33.86 -0.28
CA PHE A 294 11.18 34.04 1.16
C PHE A 294 10.10 34.94 1.72
N LYS A 295 9.55 34.56 2.88
CA LYS A 295 8.65 35.39 3.67
C LYS A 295 9.12 35.40 5.11
N LEU A 296 9.27 36.60 5.67
CA LEU A 296 9.52 36.79 7.09
C LEU A 296 8.18 36.95 7.82
N MET A 297 8.01 36.26 8.94
CA MET A 297 6.76 36.28 9.70
C MET A 297 6.58 37.57 10.51
N ASP A 298 7.66 38.07 11.10
CA ASP A 298 7.69 39.33 11.84
C ASP A 298 8.79 40.24 11.29
N ASN A 299 8.37 41.41 10.81
CA ASN A 299 9.23 42.44 10.24
C ASN A 299 9.69 43.49 11.26
N GLU A 300 9.21 43.45 12.51
CA GLU A 300 9.65 44.36 13.56
C GLU A 300 10.99 43.92 14.16
N ALA A 301 11.15 42.61 14.40
CA ALA A 301 12.39 42.03 14.92
C ALA A 301 13.50 41.93 13.86
N GLY A 302 13.16 41.78 12.56
CA GLY A 302 14.13 41.61 11.49
C GLY A 302 13.65 42.10 10.13
N TYR A 303 14.60 42.31 9.22
CA TYR A 303 14.37 42.76 7.84
C TYR A 303 14.89 41.73 6.85
N LEU A 304 14.06 41.35 5.88
CA LEU A 304 14.43 40.42 4.80
C LEU A 304 14.84 41.18 3.53
N ASP A 305 16.11 41.09 3.15
CA ASP A 305 16.60 41.48 1.82
C ASP A 305 16.44 40.28 0.87
N VAL A 306 15.38 40.33 0.05
CA VAL A 306 15.01 39.25 -0.87
C VAL A 306 16.08 39.02 -1.96
N GLN A 307 16.76 40.08 -2.40
CA GLN A 307 17.76 39.99 -3.46
C GLN A 307 19.05 39.34 -2.96
N LYS A 308 19.46 39.67 -1.74
CA LYS A 308 20.64 39.06 -1.11
C LYS A 308 20.35 37.73 -0.42
N SER A 309 19.07 37.36 -0.31
CA SER A 309 18.60 36.22 0.47
C SER A 309 19.12 36.28 1.91
N SER A 310 19.08 37.46 2.52
CA SER A 310 19.62 37.68 3.86
C SER A 310 18.61 38.34 4.79
N VAL A 311 18.63 37.92 6.06
CA VAL A 311 17.83 38.53 7.13
C VAL A 311 18.75 39.31 8.05
N THR A 312 18.41 40.56 8.31
CA THR A 312 19.14 41.47 9.22
C THR A 312 18.34 41.68 10.49
N GLY A 313 18.98 41.57 11.66
CA GLY A 313 18.33 41.86 12.94
C GLY A 313 18.12 43.37 13.14
N ILE A 314 16.89 43.80 13.44
CA ILE A 314 16.55 45.21 13.68
C ILE A 314 16.39 45.50 15.18
N LYS A 315 15.68 44.60 15.89
CA LYS A 315 15.35 44.76 17.30
C LYS A 315 15.44 43.40 17.98
N GLU A 316 15.68 43.40 19.29
CA GLU A 316 15.58 42.21 20.10
C GLU A 316 14.17 41.59 19.97
N GLY A 317 14.13 40.30 19.61
CA GLY A 317 12.90 39.57 19.33
C GLY A 317 13.18 38.25 18.62
N VAL A 318 12.11 37.56 18.24
CA VAL A 318 12.16 36.27 17.52
C VAL A 318 11.33 36.40 16.26
N THR A 319 11.89 35.99 15.12
CA THR A 319 11.17 35.95 13.85
C THR A 319 11.45 34.63 13.13
N LYS A 320 10.56 34.26 12.19
CA LYS A 320 10.68 33.04 11.41
C LYS A 320 10.75 33.39 9.93
N ILE A 321 11.75 32.84 9.24
CA ILE A 321 11.81 32.85 7.79
C ILE A 321 11.14 31.58 7.24
N VAL A 322 10.27 31.75 6.25
CA VAL A 322 9.56 30.66 5.60
C VAL A 322 9.83 30.74 4.11
N LEU A 323 10.17 29.60 3.50
CA LEU A 323 10.22 29.46 2.06
C LEU A 323 8.85 29.03 1.57
N VAL A 324 8.27 29.79 0.64
CA VAL A 324 6.93 29.51 0.14
C VAL A 324 6.98 29.19 -1.35
N ASP A 325 6.40 28.06 -1.74
CA ASP A 325 6.17 27.72 -3.15
C ASP A 325 4.94 28.48 -3.67
N LYS A 326 5.16 29.32 -4.68
CA LYS A 326 4.11 30.14 -5.30
C LYS A 326 3.05 29.28 -6.00
N SER A 327 3.42 28.11 -6.50
CA SER A 327 2.52 27.17 -7.17
C SER A 327 1.43 26.64 -6.22
N ILE A 328 1.74 26.55 -4.93
CA ILE A 328 0.80 26.12 -3.88
C ILE A 328 -0.03 27.29 -3.35
N LEU A 329 0.57 28.48 -3.22
CA LEU A 329 -0.13 29.69 -2.76
C LEU A 329 -1.25 30.13 -3.70
N LEU A 330 -1.03 30.01 -5.02
CA LEU A 330 -2.06 30.26 -6.02
C LEU A 330 -3.28 29.35 -5.83
N GLN A 331 -3.12 28.19 -5.18
CA GLN A 331 -4.22 27.25 -4.95
C GLN A 331 -4.91 27.44 -3.59
N LYS A 332 -4.25 28.02 -2.57
CA LYS A 332 -4.87 28.33 -1.26
C LYS A 332 -5.63 29.67 -1.23
N LYS A 333 -5.27 30.65 -2.07
CA LYS A 333 -5.96 31.95 -2.15
C LYS A 333 -7.39 31.90 -2.71
N HIS A 334 -7.83 30.75 -3.23
CA HIS A 334 -9.15 30.57 -3.81
C HIS A 334 -10.15 29.85 -2.87
N TYR A 335 -9.83 29.73 -1.58
CA TYR A 335 -10.70 29.16 -0.54
C TYR A 335 -10.97 30.11 0.64
N LEU A 336 -10.69 31.41 0.48
CA LEU A 336 -11.11 32.46 1.42
C LEU A 336 -12.00 33.49 0.73
#